data_AF-A0A1Q2TY33-F1
#
_entry.id   AF-A0A1Q2TY33-F1
#
_cell.length_a   1.000
_cell.length_b   1.000
_cell.length_c   1.000
_cell.angle_alpha   90.00
_cell.angle_beta   90.00
_cell.angle_gamma   90.00
#
_symmetry.space_group_name_H-M   'P 1'
#
loop_
_entity.id
_entity.type
_entity.pdbx_description
1 polymer ?
#
loop_
_entity_poly.entity_id
_entity_poly.type
_entity_poly.pdbx_seq_one_letter_code
_entity_poly.pdbx_strand_id
1 'polypeptide(L)'
;MKKILSLLLLAGLASSAFPAPVESMDLLSCDDLAFVADDLAYISDGMAEGVPIEEGDELDSALADVVDALYSVAESEENEILYDAALSLDYAWEEMDRDAFVDALDVAVYEFDSIYIAECSE
;
A
#
# COMPACT_ATOMS: atom_id res chain seq x y z
N MET A 1 -67.12 16.16 -2.44
CA MET A 1 -67.19 16.58 -3.87
C MET A 1 -65.79 16.88 -4.39
N LYS A 2 -65.23 16.01 -5.23
CA LYS A 2 -64.46 16.33 -6.46
C LYS A 2 -63.82 15.04 -6.96
N LYS A 3 -64.28 14.62 -8.14
CA LYS A 3 -63.66 13.60 -9.01
C LYS A 3 -62.41 14.21 -9.68
N ILE A 4 -61.66 13.36 -10.38
CA ILE A 4 -60.65 13.56 -11.45
C ILE A 4 -59.41 12.75 -11.02
N LEU A 5 -59.25 11.47 -11.37
CA LEU A 5 -59.07 10.83 -12.68
C LEU A 5 -57.80 11.29 -13.42
N SER A 6 -56.89 10.32 -13.61
CA SER A 6 -55.82 10.24 -14.61
C SER A 6 -54.59 11.15 -14.47
N LEU A 7 -53.43 10.54 -14.27
CA LEU A 7 -52.49 10.33 -15.39
C LEU A 7 -51.46 9.26 -15.03
N LEU A 8 -51.33 8.27 -15.92
CA LEU A 8 -50.12 7.46 -16.05
C LEU A 8 -48.91 8.39 -16.19
N LEU A 9 -47.81 8.11 -15.48
CA LEU A 9 -46.49 8.31 -16.07
C LEU A 9 -45.53 7.23 -15.56
N LEU A 10 -44.83 6.67 -16.54
CA LEU A 10 -44.06 5.45 -16.55
C LEU A 10 -43.15 5.25 -15.32
N ALA A 11 -43.25 4.05 -14.76
CA ALA A 11 -42.14 3.39 -14.09
C ALA A 11 -41.04 3.11 -15.12
N GLY A 12 -40.15 4.08 -15.33
CA GLY A 12 -38.89 3.90 -16.03
C GLY A 12 -37.81 3.53 -15.01
N LEU A 13 -37.60 2.23 -14.83
CA LEU A 13 -36.38 1.69 -14.22
C LEU A 13 -35.19 2.04 -15.12
N ALA A 14 -34.57 3.18 -14.88
CA ALA A 14 -33.23 3.48 -15.38
C ALA A 14 -32.23 3.18 -14.26
N SER A 15 -32.03 1.89 -13.97
CA SER A 15 -30.77 1.42 -13.40
C SER A 15 -29.75 1.41 -14.53
N SER A 16 -28.83 2.35 -14.53
CA SER A 16 -27.48 2.12 -15.07
C SER A 16 -26.54 3.14 -14.45
N ALA A 17 -25.73 2.64 -13.52
CA ALA A 17 -24.38 3.08 -13.20
C ALA A 17 -24.13 4.59 -13.32
N PHE A 18 -24.28 5.30 -12.21
CA PHE A 18 -23.28 6.32 -11.92
C PHE A 18 -21.92 5.60 -11.91
N PRO A 19 -20.93 5.99 -12.72
CA PRO A 19 -19.56 5.71 -12.32
C PRO A 19 -19.41 6.38 -10.96
N ALA A 20 -19.17 5.59 -9.92
CA ALA A 20 -18.61 6.13 -8.70
C ALA A 20 -17.36 6.92 -9.13
N PRO A 21 -17.11 8.13 -8.59
CA PRO A 21 -15.78 8.67 -8.67
C PRO A 21 -14.87 7.57 -8.12
N VAL A 22 -13.94 7.11 -8.96
CA VAL A 22 -12.78 6.38 -8.47
C VAL A 22 -12.21 7.36 -7.46
N GLU A 23 -12.33 7.07 -6.16
CA GLU A 23 -11.54 7.79 -5.18
C GLU A 23 -10.12 7.59 -5.67
N SER A 24 -9.52 8.67 -6.14
CA SER A 24 -8.07 8.72 -6.31
C SER A 24 -7.53 8.19 -4.99
N MET A 25 -6.88 7.04 -5.00
CA MET A 25 -5.88 6.76 -4.00
C MET A 25 -5.00 8.01 -4.04
N ASP A 26 -5.13 8.85 -3.02
CA ASP A 26 -4.30 10.04 -2.92
C ASP A 26 -2.87 9.50 -2.96
N LEU A 27 -2.19 9.75 -4.09
CA LEU A 27 -0.75 9.51 -4.21
C LEU A 27 -0.13 10.11 -2.96
N LEU A 28 0.71 9.33 -2.27
CA LEU A 28 1.31 9.74 -1.02
C LEU A 28 1.93 11.13 -1.19
N SER A 29 1.71 12.04 -0.24
CA SER A 29 2.35 13.35 -0.36
C SER A 29 3.87 13.17 -0.25
N CYS A 30 4.63 14.13 -0.75
CA CYS A 30 6.09 14.10 -0.66
C CYS A 30 6.60 13.94 0.78
N ASP A 31 5.92 14.57 1.74
CA ASP A 31 6.24 14.40 3.14
C ASP A 31 5.94 12.96 3.60
N ASP A 32 4.80 12.38 3.17
CA ASP A 32 4.43 11.00 3.50
C ASP A 32 5.42 9.98 2.90
N LEU A 33 5.84 10.16 1.65
CA LEU A 33 6.86 9.31 1.01
C LEU A 33 8.18 9.33 1.77
N ALA A 34 8.63 10.52 2.16
CA ALA A 34 9.85 10.67 2.95
C ALA A 34 9.73 10.03 4.34
N PHE A 35 8.58 10.20 5.02
CA PHE A 35 8.34 9.56 6.31
C PHE A 35 8.31 8.04 6.21
N VAL A 36 7.67 7.48 5.17
CA VAL A 36 7.66 6.03 4.97
C VAL A 36 9.05 5.49 4.68
N ALA A 37 9.84 6.17 3.84
CA ALA A 37 11.23 5.79 3.57
C ALA A 37 12.08 5.77 4.86
N ASP A 38 11.98 6.83 5.67
CA ASP A 38 12.70 6.95 6.95
C ASP A 38 12.27 5.86 7.95
N ASP A 39 10.96 5.57 8.04
CA ASP A 39 10.43 4.54 8.94
C ASP A 39 10.90 3.14 8.51
N LEU A 40 10.87 2.83 7.21
CA LEU A 40 11.38 1.56 6.67
C LEU A 40 12.89 1.42 6.91
N ALA A 41 13.66 2.50 6.74
CA ALA A 41 15.09 2.50 7.03
C ALA A 41 15.36 2.26 8.52
N TYR A 42 14.58 2.88 9.41
CA TYR A 42 14.67 2.65 10.86
C TYR A 42 14.37 1.19 11.23
N ILE A 43 13.36 0.57 10.59
CA ILE A 43 13.06 -0.85 10.77
C ILE A 43 14.22 -1.71 10.30
N SER A 44 14.77 -1.43 9.11
CA SER A 44 15.93 -2.15 8.55
C SER A 44 17.13 -2.13 9.49
N ASP A 45 17.52 -0.93 9.94
CA ASP A 45 18.61 -0.74 10.90
C ASP A 45 18.35 -1.49 12.22
N GLY A 46 17.13 -1.37 12.77
CA GLY A 46 16.74 -2.05 14.01
C GLY A 46 16.79 -3.58 13.88
N MET A 47 16.38 -4.11 12.73
CA MET A 47 16.46 -5.55 12.45
C MET A 47 17.91 -5.99 12.23
N ALA A 48 18.74 -5.20 11.56
CA ALA A 48 20.17 -5.48 11.33
C ALA A 48 20.96 -5.68 12.64
N GLU A 49 20.54 -5.03 13.73
CA GLU A 49 21.12 -5.18 15.08
C GLU A 49 20.94 -6.59 15.70
N GLY A 50 20.23 -7.51 15.04
CA GLY A 50 20.20 -8.93 15.42
C GLY A 50 18.92 -9.39 16.09
N VAL A 51 17.82 -8.65 15.91
CA VAL A 51 16.50 -9.07 16.38
C VAL A 51 15.98 -10.18 15.45
N PRO A 52 15.77 -11.42 15.95
CA PRO A 52 15.21 -12.49 15.13
C PRO A 52 13.74 -12.21 14.80
N ILE A 53 13.28 -12.71 13.65
CA ILE A 53 11.85 -12.79 13.33
C ILE A 53 11.34 -14.10 13.95
N GLU A 54 10.31 -14.02 14.78
CA GLU A 54 9.70 -15.19 15.44
C GLU A 54 8.18 -15.20 15.23
N GLU A 55 7.63 -16.34 14.81
CA GLU A 55 6.19 -16.48 14.56
C GLU A 55 5.33 -16.16 15.80
N GLY A 56 4.31 -15.34 15.59
CA GLY A 56 3.26 -15.04 16.57
C GLY A 56 3.63 -14.00 17.63
N ASP A 57 4.78 -13.33 17.50
CA ASP A 57 5.11 -12.18 18.33
C ASP A 57 4.57 -10.85 17.76
N GLU A 58 4.84 -9.74 18.44
CA GLU A 58 4.38 -8.42 18.00
C GLU A 58 5.15 -7.92 16.76
N LEU A 59 6.41 -8.35 16.60
CA LEU A 59 7.23 -8.01 15.44
C LEU A 59 6.70 -8.72 14.19
N ASP A 60 6.37 -10.01 14.28
CA ASP A 60 5.76 -10.81 13.21
C ASP A 60 4.55 -10.12 12.58
N SER A 61 3.58 -9.71 13.41
CA SER A 61 2.40 -8.99 12.92
C SER A 61 2.74 -7.64 12.30
N ALA A 62 3.72 -6.92 12.87
CA ALA A 62 4.13 -5.63 12.34
C ALA A 62 4.85 -5.76 10.98
N LEU A 63 5.66 -6.81 10.80
CA LEU A 63 6.33 -7.09 9.53
C LEU A 63 5.34 -7.51 8.45
N ALA A 64 4.31 -8.28 8.80
CA ALA A 64 3.21 -8.60 7.88
C ALA A 64 2.48 -7.33 7.40
N ASP A 65 2.17 -6.40 8.32
CA ASP A 65 1.53 -5.13 7.97
C ASP A 65 2.43 -4.27 7.05
N VAL A 66 3.75 -4.30 7.25
CA VAL A 66 4.72 -3.63 6.37
C VAL A 66 4.71 -4.23 4.97
N VAL A 67 4.73 -5.56 4.85
CA VAL A 67 4.64 -6.26 3.55
C VAL A 67 3.37 -5.86 2.80
N ASP A 68 2.22 -5.92 3.47
CA ASP A 68 0.92 -5.54 2.88
C ASP A 68 0.90 -4.07 2.44
N ALA A 69 1.46 -3.16 3.24
CA ALA A 69 1.54 -1.75 2.90
C ALA A 69 2.42 -1.51 1.65
N LEU A 70 3.55 -2.21 1.56
CA LEU A 70 4.47 -2.08 0.42
C LEU A 70 3.83 -2.59 -0.88
N TYR A 71 3.07 -3.68 -0.84
CA TYR A 71 2.28 -4.11 -2.00
C TYR A 71 1.28 -3.04 -2.43
N SER A 72 0.56 -2.44 -1.49
CA SER A 72 -0.43 -1.40 -1.80
C SER A 72 0.21 -0.17 -2.45
N VAL A 73 1.42 0.22 -2.01
CA VAL A 73 2.14 1.34 -2.63
C VAL A 73 2.68 0.94 -4.00
N ALA A 74 3.27 -0.25 -4.13
CA ALA A 74 3.78 -0.74 -5.41
C ALA A 74 2.68 -0.79 -6.50
N GLU A 75 1.47 -1.24 -6.14
CA GLU A 75 0.33 -1.25 -7.05
C GLU A 75 -0.15 0.17 -7.41
N SER A 76 -0.16 1.10 -6.43
CA SER A 76 -0.57 2.49 -6.64
C SER A 76 0.41 3.24 -7.56
N GLU A 77 1.71 3.03 -7.36
CA GLU A 77 2.78 3.69 -8.10
C GLU A 77 3.13 2.98 -9.42
N GLU A 78 2.45 1.86 -9.74
CA GLU A 78 2.79 0.97 -10.86
C GLU A 78 4.29 0.59 -10.87
N ASN A 79 4.92 0.45 -9.69
CA ASN A 79 6.35 0.20 -9.55
C ASN A 79 6.62 -1.31 -9.41
N GLU A 80 7.05 -1.94 -10.52
CA GLU A 80 7.39 -3.36 -10.57
C GLU A 80 8.54 -3.76 -9.63
N ILE A 81 9.52 -2.87 -9.42
CA ILE A 81 10.68 -3.16 -8.55
C ILE A 81 10.23 -3.18 -7.08
N LEU A 82 9.39 -2.22 -6.68
CA LEU A 82 8.82 -2.19 -5.33
C LEU A 82 7.90 -3.39 -5.08
N TYR A 83 7.16 -3.82 -6.11
CA TYR A 83 6.35 -5.04 -6.04
C TYR A 83 7.20 -6.30 -5.84
N ASP A 84 8.30 -6.44 -6.59
CA ASP A 84 9.23 -7.56 -6.44
C ASP A 84 9.96 -7.53 -5.08
N ALA A 85 10.22 -6.34 -4.53
CA ALA A 85 10.75 -6.17 -3.18
C ALA A 85 9.74 -6.62 -2.12
N ALA A 86 8.47 -6.24 -2.26
CA ALA A 86 7.39 -6.71 -1.38
C ALA A 86 7.21 -8.24 -1.42
N LEU A 87 7.31 -8.86 -2.61
CA LEU A 87 7.35 -10.33 -2.77
C LEU A 87 8.53 -10.97 -2.04
N SER A 88 9.70 -10.35 -2.12
CA SER A 88 10.91 -10.86 -1.47
C SER A 88 10.80 -10.74 0.06
N LEU A 89 10.21 -9.66 0.56
CA LEU A 89 9.92 -9.47 1.98
C LEU A 89 8.90 -10.50 2.49
N ASP A 90 7.81 -10.71 1.75
CA ASP A 90 6.79 -11.72 2.07
C ASP A 90 7.40 -13.11 2.21
N TYR A 91 8.22 -13.51 1.22
CA TYR A 91 8.91 -14.79 1.26
C TYR A 91 9.90 -14.91 2.44
N ALA A 92 10.68 -13.85 2.70
CA ALA A 92 11.63 -13.85 3.80
C ALA A 92 10.93 -13.88 5.17
N TRP A 93 9.79 -13.21 5.29
CA TRP A 93 8.95 -13.21 6.48
C TRP A 93 8.36 -14.60 6.74
N GLU A 94 7.75 -15.24 5.73
CA GLU A 94 7.21 -16.60 5.86
C GLU A 94 8.28 -17.63 6.28
N GLU A 95 9.52 -17.46 5.83
CA GLU A 95 10.65 -18.33 6.16
C GLU A 95 11.39 -17.92 7.45
N MET A 96 10.95 -16.85 8.13
CA MET A 96 11.62 -16.26 9.30
C MET A 96 13.09 -15.90 9.04
N ASP A 97 13.42 -15.58 7.79
CA ASP A 97 14.77 -15.24 7.34
C ASP A 97 15.02 -13.74 7.48
N ARG A 98 15.50 -13.36 8.67
CA ARG A 98 15.81 -11.97 9.01
C ARG A 98 16.76 -11.32 8.02
N ASP A 99 17.83 -12.01 7.63
CA ASP A 99 18.86 -11.43 6.76
C ASP A 99 18.28 -11.16 5.37
N ALA A 100 17.51 -12.11 4.82
CA ALA A 100 16.80 -11.90 3.55
C ALA A 100 15.73 -10.80 3.64
N PHE A 101 15.06 -10.67 4.79
CA PHE A 101 14.06 -9.63 5.01
C PHE A 101 14.71 -8.24 5.01
N VAL A 102 15.82 -8.06 5.72
CA VAL A 102 16.59 -6.80 5.74
C VAL A 102 17.09 -6.45 4.33
N ASP A 103 17.66 -7.41 3.59
CA ASP A 103 18.13 -7.18 2.23
C ASP A 103 17.01 -6.71 1.29
N ALA A 104 15.80 -7.27 1.42
CA ALA A 104 14.64 -6.87 0.63
C ALA A 104 14.05 -5.52 1.08
N LEU A 105 14.13 -5.21 2.37
CA LEU A 105 13.66 -3.94 2.94
C LEU A 105 14.52 -2.77 2.45
N ASP A 106 15.84 -2.97 2.35
CA ASP A 106 16.76 -1.98 1.79
C ASP A 106 16.43 -1.65 0.32
N VAL A 107 15.97 -2.64 -0.46
CA VAL A 107 15.50 -2.40 -1.83
C VAL A 107 14.23 -1.54 -1.82
N ALA A 108 13.27 -1.85 -0.93
CA ALA A 108 12.05 -1.05 -0.80
C ALA A 108 12.36 0.41 -0.43
N VAL A 109 13.26 0.65 0.54
CA VAL A 109 13.72 1.99 0.92
C VAL A 109 14.31 2.74 -0.28
N TYR A 110 15.19 2.08 -1.04
CA TYR A 110 15.78 2.68 -2.24
C TYR A 110 14.74 3.06 -3.30
N GLU A 111 13.71 2.24 -3.48
CA GLU A 111 12.62 2.54 -4.43
C GLU A 111 11.74 3.69 -3.95
N PHE A 112 11.45 3.80 -2.65
CA PHE A 112 10.75 4.96 -2.10
C PHE A 112 11.55 6.25 -2.28
N ASP A 113 12.87 6.22 -2.06
CA ASP A 113 13.76 7.35 -2.36
C ASP A 113 13.72 7.74 -3.84
N SER A 114 13.71 6.74 -4.73
CA SER A 114 13.61 6.95 -6.18
C SER A 114 12.29 7.61 -6.58
N ILE A 115 11.16 7.14 -6.02
CA ILE A 115 9.83 7.73 -6.21
C ILE A 115 9.82 9.16 -5.68
N TYR A 116 10.30 9.39 -4.46
CA TYR A 116 10.42 10.72 -3.88
C TYR A 116 11.23 11.67 -4.76
N ILE A 117 12.39 11.24 -5.28
CA ILE A 117 13.19 12.06 -6.20
C ILE A 117 12.37 12.37 -7.47
N ALA A 118 11.69 11.39 -8.04
CA ALA A 118 10.91 11.59 -9.27
C ALA A 118 9.73 12.55 -9.10
N GLU A 119 9.08 12.54 -7.94
CA GLU A 119 7.82 13.26 -7.72
C GLU A 119 7.97 14.56 -6.94
N CYS A 120 9.02 14.67 -6.12
CA CYS A 120 9.13 15.71 -5.08
C CYS A 120 10.38 16.58 -5.18
N SER A 121 11.37 16.19 -5.99
CA SER A 121 12.57 17.01 -6.19
C SER A 121 12.38 18.00 -7.35
N GLU A 122 11.93 19.22 -7.02
CA GLU A 122 12.07 20.42 -7.88
C GLU A 122 13.40 21.16 -7.65
#